data_AF-A0A965HFX0-F1
#
_entry.id   AF-A0A965HFX0-F1
#
_cell.length_a   1.000
_cell.length_b   1.000
_cell.length_c   1.000
_cell.angle_alpha   90.00
_cell.angle_beta   90.00
_cell.angle_gamma   90.00
#
_symmetry.space_group_name_H-M   'P 1'
#
loop_
_entity.id
_entity.type
_entity.pdbx_description
1 polymer ?
#
loop_
_entity_poly.entity_id
_entity_poly.type
_entity_poly.pdbx_seq_one_letter_code
_entity_poly.pdbx_strand_id
1 'polypeptide(L)'
;MQRTIPFPLILPIWLALFSSLNAQSGNPAVSEDAEMERRKILKAADQVDRVDQQVDQIQSRVTALEQLLADLRQQSQSLKESLANAAAKSSQERTALLEEVSKMLAERKEREKVKPAEKAAVATKPVEKEGYEHIVAKGDTLSSIAQAYNSEYQLKLTSESIRQANQLAKGAPLKVGQKLIVPSK
;
A
#
# COMPACT_ATOMS: atom_id res chain seq x y z
N MET A 1 9.07 -6.34 -49.92
CA MET A 1 7.85 -6.31 -50.75
C MET A 1 7.07 -5.05 -50.39
N GLN A 2 7.32 -3.98 -51.14
CA GLN A 2 6.58 -2.71 -51.05
C GLN A 2 5.45 -2.77 -52.09
N ARG A 3 4.23 -2.36 -51.72
CA ARG A 3 3.13 -2.12 -52.67
C ARG A 3 2.71 -0.67 -52.55
N THR A 4 3.27 0.13 -53.45
CA THR A 4 2.79 1.44 -53.90
C THR A 4 1.50 1.26 -54.69
N ILE A 5 0.46 2.03 -54.41
CA ILE A 5 -0.75 2.14 -55.23
C ILE A 5 -1.02 3.64 -55.51
N PRO A 6 -1.44 4.02 -56.73
CA PRO A 6 -1.02 5.27 -57.35
C PRO A 6 -2.02 6.43 -57.27
N PHE A 7 -1.44 7.62 -57.38
CA PHE A 7 -2.06 8.93 -57.64
C PHE A 7 -2.90 8.93 -58.94
N PRO A 8 -4.05 9.63 -59.02
CA PRO A 8 -4.61 10.05 -60.29
C PRO A 8 -4.36 11.55 -60.54
N LEU A 9 -3.62 11.82 -61.62
CA LEU A 9 -3.57 13.09 -62.36
C LEU A 9 -4.61 13.02 -63.50
N ILE A 10 -5.29 14.13 -63.81
CA ILE A 10 -6.03 14.52 -65.06
C ILE A 10 -7.10 15.55 -64.61
N LEU A 11 -7.25 16.80 -65.07
CA LEU A 11 -6.56 17.74 -65.97
C LEU A 11 -7.12 19.17 -65.61
N PRO A 12 -6.48 20.26 -66.05
CA PRO A 12 -6.76 21.63 -65.62
C PRO A 12 -7.86 22.28 -66.47
N ILE A 13 -8.78 23.02 -65.85
CA ILE A 13 -9.76 23.85 -66.56
C ILE A 13 -9.15 25.23 -66.77
N TRP A 14 -8.83 25.52 -68.03
CA TRP A 14 -8.36 26.79 -68.54
C TRP A 14 -9.51 27.82 -68.57
N LEU A 15 -9.22 29.02 -68.05
CA LEU A 15 -9.74 30.34 -68.43
C LEU A 15 -11.24 30.50 -68.78
N ALA A 16 -11.95 31.14 -67.84
CA ALA A 16 -12.89 32.22 -68.17
C ALA A 16 -12.39 33.52 -67.51
N LEU A 17 -11.45 34.20 -68.17
CA LEU A 17 -11.30 35.65 -68.01
C LEU A 17 -12.46 36.28 -68.79
N PHE A 18 -13.47 36.81 -68.09
CA PHE A 18 -14.08 38.13 -68.38
C PHE A 18 -15.22 38.44 -67.42
N SER A 19 -15.22 39.67 -66.91
CA SER A 19 -16.28 40.34 -66.10
C SER A 19 -16.29 39.91 -64.63
N SER A 20 -15.83 40.70 -63.65
CA SER A 20 -16.06 42.14 -63.51
C SER A 20 -14.90 42.81 -62.80
N LEU A 21 -14.07 43.51 -63.57
CA LEU A 21 -13.44 44.73 -63.09
C LEU A 21 -14.51 45.82 -63.21
N ASN A 22 -15.40 45.92 -62.23
CA ASN A 22 -16.25 47.08 -62.08
C ASN A 22 -16.46 47.38 -60.60
N ALA A 23 -15.74 48.41 -60.17
CA ALA A 23 -16.05 49.34 -59.11
C ALA A 23 -17.20 48.97 -58.16
N GLN A 24 -16.83 48.71 -56.90
CA GLN A 24 -17.23 49.60 -55.80
C GLN A 24 -18.62 50.25 -55.96
N SER A 25 -19.68 49.50 -55.72
CA SER A 25 -20.88 50.04 -55.09
C SER A 25 -20.93 49.45 -53.68
N GLY A 26 -20.55 50.27 -52.70
CA GLY A 26 -20.58 49.89 -51.30
C GLY A 26 -22.03 49.66 -50.87
N ASN A 27 -22.49 48.40 -50.93
CA ASN A 27 -23.68 47.98 -50.20
C ASN A 27 -23.20 47.52 -48.81
N PRO A 28 -23.41 48.32 -47.75
CA PRO A 28 -22.80 48.09 -46.43
C PRO A 28 -23.17 46.72 -45.83
N ALA A 29 -24.34 46.18 -46.18
CA ALA A 29 -24.83 44.90 -45.68
C ALA A 29 -23.93 43.70 -46.07
N VAL A 30 -23.38 43.67 -47.30
CA VAL A 30 -22.55 42.53 -47.76
C VAL A 30 -21.17 42.53 -47.09
N SER A 31 -20.62 43.71 -46.80
CA SER A 31 -19.38 43.83 -46.02
C SER A 31 -19.57 43.45 -44.56
N GLU A 32 -20.70 43.81 -43.96
CA GLU A 32 -21.02 43.47 -42.57
C GLU A 32 -21.17 41.95 -42.37
N ASP A 33 -21.84 41.25 -43.29
CA ASP A 33 -21.97 39.79 -43.25
C ASP A 33 -20.61 39.08 -43.35
N ALA A 34 -19.74 39.51 -44.27
CA ALA A 34 -18.39 38.97 -44.42
C ALA A 34 -17.52 39.20 -43.17
N GLU A 35 -17.68 40.34 -42.49
CA GLU A 35 -17.01 40.61 -41.22
C GLU A 35 -17.51 39.71 -40.08
N MET A 36 -18.81 39.46 -40.01
CA MET A 36 -19.40 38.55 -39.02
C MET A 36 -18.88 37.12 -39.20
N GLU A 37 -18.77 36.63 -40.43
CA GLU A 37 -18.20 35.30 -40.71
C GLU A 37 -16.73 35.21 -40.29
N ARG A 38 -15.91 36.22 -40.61
CA ARG A 38 -14.52 36.27 -40.14
C ARG A 38 -14.42 36.26 -38.62
N ARG A 39 -15.28 37.00 -37.92
CA ARG A 39 -15.33 36.99 -36.44
C ARG A 39 -15.68 35.62 -35.88
N LYS A 40 -16.59 34.87 -36.53
CA LYS A 40 -16.92 33.49 -36.11
C LYS A 40 -15.72 32.57 -36.30
N ILE A 41 -15.03 32.68 -37.43
CA ILE A 41 -13.82 31.89 -37.71
C ILE A 41 -12.72 32.20 -36.69
N LEU A 42 -12.48 33.46 -36.36
CA LEU A 42 -11.51 33.86 -35.34
C LEU A 42 -11.85 33.27 -33.96
N LYS A 43 -13.10 33.37 -33.53
CA LYS A 43 -13.55 32.77 -32.26
C LYS A 43 -13.40 31.24 -32.25
N ALA A 44 -13.65 30.59 -33.40
CA ALA A 44 -13.45 29.15 -33.55
C ALA A 44 -11.97 28.79 -33.47
N ALA A 45 -11.08 29.58 -34.06
CA ALA A 45 -9.62 29.41 -33.94
C ALA A 45 -9.16 29.54 -32.49
N ASP A 46 -9.59 30.58 -31.76
CA ASP A 46 -9.29 30.75 -30.33
C ASP A 46 -9.80 29.56 -29.50
N GLN A 47 -10.92 28.95 -29.92
CA GLN A 47 -11.47 27.78 -29.26
C GLN A 47 -10.64 26.52 -29.54
N VAL A 48 -10.11 26.36 -30.76
CA VAL A 48 -9.18 25.27 -31.11
C VAL A 48 -7.90 25.40 -30.29
N ASP A 49 -7.31 26.59 -30.20
CA ASP A 49 -6.09 26.84 -29.41
C ASP A 49 -6.29 26.46 -27.93
N ARG A 50 -7.47 26.77 -27.37
CA ARG A 50 -7.82 26.35 -25.99
C ARG A 50 -7.93 24.83 -25.85
N VAL A 51 -8.53 24.15 -26.83
CA VAL A 51 -8.65 22.68 -26.80
C VAL A 51 -7.28 22.05 -26.92
N ASP A 52 -6.39 22.56 -27.78
CA ASP A 52 -5.02 22.07 -27.92
C ASP A 52 -4.23 22.22 -26.62
N GLN A 53 -4.35 23.37 -25.95
CA GLN A 53 -3.77 23.56 -24.61
C GLN A 53 -4.33 22.56 -23.58
N GLN A 54 -5.63 22.24 -23.64
CA GLN A 54 -6.22 21.23 -22.78
C GLN A 54 -5.71 19.82 -23.09
N VAL A 55 -5.55 19.48 -24.36
CA VAL A 55 -4.99 18.19 -24.80
C VAL A 55 -3.55 18.05 -24.30
N ASP A 56 -2.72 19.08 -24.44
CA ASP A 56 -1.35 19.09 -23.93
C ASP A 56 -1.30 18.89 -22.41
N GLN A 57 -2.20 19.56 -21.68
CA GLN A 57 -2.32 19.40 -20.23
C GLN A 57 -2.81 17.99 -19.83
N ILE A 58 -3.73 17.41 -20.60
CA ILE A 58 -4.20 16.03 -20.38
C ILE A 58 -3.06 15.05 -20.65
N GLN A 59 -2.32 15.23 -21.75
CA GLN A 59 -1.18 14.42 -22.12
C GLN A 59 -0.13 14.43 -21.01
N SER A 60 0.21 15.61 -20.47
CA SER A 60 1.17 15.74 -19.37
C SER A 60 0.69 15.04 -18.10
N ARG A 61 -0.61 15.11 -17.79
CA ARG A 61 -1.20 14.40 -16.65
C ARG A 61 -1.19 12.89 -16.85
N VAL A 62 -1.45 12.40 -18.06
CA VAL A 62 -1.38 10.96 -18.38
C VAL A 62 0.04 10.44 -18.17
N THR A 63 1.05 11.14 -18.70
CA THR A 63 2.46 10.76 -18.47
C THR A 63 2.83 10.77 -16.99
N ALA A 64 2.36 11.77 -16.23
CA ALA A 64 2.59 11.81 -14.79
C ALA A 64 1.91 10.63 -14.05
N LEU A 65 0.69 10.25 -14.44
CA LEU A 65 -0.02 9.10 -13.88
C LEU A 65 0.69 7.78 -14.21
N GLU A 66 1.19 7.63 -15.43
CA GLU A 66 1.98 6.47 -15.85
C GLU A 66 3.26 6.33 -15.02
N GLN A 67 3.95 7.44 -14.75
CA GLN A 67 5.12 7.45 -13.86
C GLN A 67 4.77 7.04 -12.43
N LEU A 68 3.66 7.55 -11.88
CA LEU A 68 3.19 7.15 -10.55
C LEU A 68 2.82 5.67 -10.47
N LEU A 69 2.21 5.11 -11.52
CA LEU A 69 1.91 3.68 -11.59
C LEU A 69 3.18 2.82 -11.65
N ALA A 70 4.20 3.27 -12.39
CA ALA A 70 5.49 2.59 -12.44
C ALA A 70 6.18 2.60 -11.07
N ASP A 71 6.19 3.74 -10.38
CA ASP A 71 6.79 3.87 -9.05
C ASP A 71 6.05 3.01 -8.02
N LEU A 72 4.71 3.05 -7.99
CA LEU A 72 3.91 2.24 -7.08
C LEU A 72 4.16 0.73 -7.29
N ARG A 73 4.31 0.31 -8.55
CA ARG A 73 4.66 -1.08 -8.89
C ARG A 73 6.05 -1.44 -8.36
N GLN A 74 7.03 -0.56 -8.52
CA GLN A 74 8.38 -0.74 -8.00
C GLN A 74 8.38 -0.84 -6.47
N GLN A 75 7.67 0.05 -5.78
CA GLN A 75 7.51 0.01 -4.32
C GLN A 75 6.86 -1.30 -3.86
N SER A 76 5.84 -1.78 -4.57
CA SER A 76 5.20 -3.07 -4.26
C SER A 76 6.17 -4.24 -4.42
N GLN A 77 7.00 -4.23 -5.45
CA GLN A 77 8.01 -5.28 -5.68
C GLN A 77 9.10 -5.24 -4.60
N SER A 78 9.65 -4.06 -4.29
CA SER A 78 10.67 -3.93 -3.25
C SER A 78 10.15 -4.34 -1.87
N LEU A 79 8.89 -3.99 -1.55
CA LEU A 79 8.26 -4.43 -0.30
C LEU A 79 8.10 -5.95 -0.26
N LYS A 80 7.62 -6.58 -1.34
CA LYS A 80 7.50 -8.05 -1.44
C LYS A 80 8.86 -8.73 -1.25
N GLU A 81 9.91 -8.22 -1.88
CA GLU A 81 11.28 -8.74 -1.73
C GLU A 81 11.78 -8.58 -0.29
N SER A 82 11.57 -7.41 0.32
CA SER A 82 11.96 -7.16 1.72
C SER A 82 11.25 -8.12 2.69
N LEU A 83 9.96 -8.40 2.46
CA LEU A 83 9.18 -9.33 3.26
C LEU A 83 9.64 -10.77 3.05
N ALA A 84 9.90 -11.17 1.81
CA ALA A 84 10.44 -12.49 1.49
C ALA A 84 11.82 -12.72 2.14
N ASN A 85 12.70 -11.73 2.06
CA ASN A 85 14.03 -11.77 2.70
C ASN A 85 13.93 -11.82 4.22
N ALA A 86 13.05 -11.02 4.83
CA ALA A 86 12.82 -11.04 6.27
C ALA A 86 12.24 -12.38 6.75
N ALA A 87 11.28 -12.94 6.00
CA ALA A 87 10.70 -14.26 6.29
C ALA A 87 11.73 -15.38 6.15
N ALA A 88 12.54 -15.35 5.09
CA ALA A 88 13.62 -16.31 4.86
C ALA A 88 14.66 -16.24 5.98
N LYS A 89 15.12 -15.03 6.34
CA LYS A 89 16.08 -14.81 7.42
C LYS A 89 15.54 -15.28 8.77
N SER A 90 14.29 -14.93 9.11
CA SER A 90 13.67 -15.40 10.36
C SER A 90 13.52 -16.92 10.40
N SER A 91 13.17 -17.55 9.27
CA SER A 91 13.11 -19.01 9.17
C SER A 91 14.48 -19.65 9.40
N GLN A 92 15.52 -19.12 8.74
CA GLN A 92 16.91 -19.57 8.91
C GLN A 92 17.41 -19.42 10.35
N GLU A 93 17.13 -18.27 10.98
CA GLU A 93 17.47 -18.04 12.39
C GLU A 93 16.75 -19.04 13.30
N ARG A 94 15.46 -19.32 13.06
CA ARG A 94 14.71 -20.33 13.83
C ARG A 94 15.28 -21.73 13.65
N THR A 95 15.61 -22.15 12.43
CA THR A 95 16.18 -23.48 12.19
C THR A 95 17.55 -23.62 12.85
N ALA A 96 18.41 -22.60 12.74
CA ALA A 96 19.73 -22.60 13.38
C ALA A 96 19.62 -22.68 14.92
N LEU A 97 18.67 -21.95 15.52
CA LEU A 97 18.42 -22.01 16.95
C LEU A 97 17.88 -23.38 17.38
N LEU A 98 17.00 -24.01 16.58
CA LEU A 98 16.49 -25.36 16.88
C LEU A 98 17.60 -26.42 16.82
N GLU A 99 18.50 -26.33 15.85
CA GLU A 99 19.68 -27.19 15.76
C GLU A 99 20.59 -27.01 16.98
N GLU A 100 20.91 -25.78 17.36
CA GLU A 100 21.73 -25.50 18.55
C GLU A 100 21.06 -26.01 19.84
N VAL A 101 19.75 -25.81 19.99
CA VAL A 101 18.99 -26.33 21.14
C VAL A 101 18.99 -27.86 21.14
N SER A 102 18.81 -28.51 19.99
CA SER A 102 18.86 -29.98 19.89
C SER A 102 20.23 -30.53 20.30
N LYS A 103 21.31 -29.85 19.92
CA LYS A 103 22.68 -30.19 20.30
C LYS A 103 22.91 -30.02 21.81
N MET A 104 22.48 -28.90 22.40
CA MET A 104 22.56 -28.68 23.85
C MET A 104 21.77 -29.72 24.65
N LEU A 105 20.60 -30.14 24.15
CA LEU A 105 19.79 -31.19 24.78
C LEU A 105 20.45 -32.56 24.68
N ALA A 106 21.07 -32.90 23.54
CA ALA A 106 21.83 -34.14 23.38
C ALA A 106 23.03 -34.18 24.35
N GLU A 107 23.81 -33.09 24.42
CA GLU A 107 24.93 -32.96 25.37
C GLU A 107 24.47 -33.05 26.83
N ARG A 108 23.34 -32.40 27.19
CA ARG A 108 22.75 -32.55 28.53
C ARG A 108 22.31 -33.98 28.81
N LYS A 109 21.64 -34.65 27.87
CA LYS A 109 21.15 -36.02 28.03
C LYS A 109 22.30 -37.03 28.17
N GLU A 110 23.42 -36.79 27.50
CA GLU A 110 24.65 -37.57 27.69
C GLU A 110 25.27 -37.32 29.05
N ARG A 111 25.33 -36.06 29.53
CA ARG A 111 25.79 -35.72 30.89
C ARG A 111 24.86 -36.26 32.00
N GLU A 112 23.57 -36.38 31.71
CA GLU A 112 22.55 -36.91 32.63
C GLU A 112 22.63 -38.44 32.76
N LYS A 113 23.03 -39.16 31.70
CA LYS A 113 23.25 -40.62 31.75
C LYS A 113 24.43 -41.07 32.63
N VAL A 114 25.30 -40.17 33.08
CA VAL A 114 26.51 -40.50 33.88
C VAL A 114 26.35 -40.21 35.38
N LYS A 115 25.17 -39.79 35.85
CA LYS A 115 24.90 -39.59 37.30
C LYS A 115 23.81 -40.56 37.78
N PRO A 116 24.13 -41.52 38.68
CA PRO A 116 23.12 -42.30 39.38
C PRO A 116 22.18 -41.40 40.18
N ALA A 117 20.90 -41.78 40.12
CA ALA A 117 19.76 -41.11 40.68
C ALA A 117 19.88 -40.82 42.18
N GLU A 118 19.64 -39.57 42.56
CA GLU A 118 19.00 -39.29 43.83
C GLU A 118 18.06 -38.09 43.72
N LYS A 119 16.83 -38.31 44.19
CA LYS A 119 15.74 -37.37 44.47
C LYS A 119 14.82 -36.95 43.32
N ALA A 120 13.86 -37.84 43.09
CA ALA A 120 12.51 -37.50 42.70
C ALA A 120 11.81 -36.58 43.73
N ALA A 121 10.74 -35.93 43.25
CA ALA A 121 9.75 -35.10 43.92
C ALA A 121 10.10 -33.61 44.07
N VAL A 122 9.61 -32.78 43.15
CA VAL A 122 8.31 -32.10 43.32
C VAL A 122 7.69 -31.85 41.93
N ALA A 123 6.68 -32.65 41.58
CA ALA A 123 5.73 -32.31 40.54
C ALA A 123 4.70 -31.34 41.16
N THR A 124 4.87 -30.04 40.97
CA THR A 124 3.76 -29.10 41.17
C THR A 124 2.86 -29.18 39.95
N LYS A 125 1.70 -29.80 40.13
CA LYS A 125 0.53 -29.72 39.25
C LYS A 125 0.40 -28.29 38.71
N PRO A 126 0.22 -28.07 37.40
CA PRO A 126 -0.23 -26.78 36.90
C PRO A 126 -1.60 -26.56 37.52
N VAL A 127 -1.71 -25.57 38.40
CA VAL A 127 -3.02 -25.03 38.76
C VAL A 127 -3.54 -24.47 37.45
N GLU A 128 -4.58 -25.10 36.90
CA GLU A 128 -5.45 -24.55 35.86
C GLU A 128 -5.97 -23.21 36.37
N LYS A 129 -5.19 -22.15 36.15
CA LYS A 129 -5.67 -20.79 36.30
C LYS A 129 -6.56 -20.56 35.09
N GLU A 130 -7.86 -20.78 35.26
CA GLU A 130 -8.87 -20.46 34.25
C GLU A 130 -8.71 -18.98 33.84
N GLY A 131 -8.24 -18.77 32.62
CA GLY A 131 -7.92 -17.45 32.09
C GLY A 131 -7.26 -17.53 30.72
N TYR A 132 -7.20 -16.41 30.02
CA TYR A 132 -6.56 -16.28 28.73
C TYR A 132 -5.07 -15.99 28.92
N GLU A 133 -4.21 -16.63 28.14
CA GLU A 133 -2.79 -16.27 28.07
C GLU A 133 -2.59 -15.10 27.09
N HIS A 134 -2.07 -13.98 27.60
CA HIS A 134 -1.69 -12.82 26.79
C HIS A 134 -0.17 -12.65 26.77
N ILE A 135 0.40 -12.41 25.59
CA ILE A 135 1.81 -12.05 25.43
C ILE A 135 1.89 -10.55 25.20
N VAL A 136 2.54 -9.83 26.12
CA VAL A 136 2.65 -8.37 26.10
C VAL A 136 3.36 -7.89 24.82
N ALA A 137 2.69 -7.06 24.04
CA ALA A 137 3.23 -6.39 22.87
C ALA A 137 3.83 -5.01 23.21
N LYS A 138 4.54 -4.41 22.25
CA LYS A 138 5.11 -3.06 22.42
C LYS A 138 4.00 -2.03 22.54
N GLY A 139 3.97 -1.29 23.65
CA GLY A 139 2.94 -0.28 23.93
C GLY A 139 1.78 -0.78 24.79
N ASP A 140 1.75 -2.07 25.11
CA ASP A 140 0.75 -2.62 26.03
C ASP A 140 0.95 -2.11 27.45
N THR A 141 -0.17 -1.77 28.08
CA THR A 141 -0.27 -1.46 29.50
C THR A 141 -1.30 -2.40 30.14
N LEU A 142 -1.24 -2.61 31.46
CA LEU A 142 -2.27 -3.40 32.15
C LEU A 142 -3.69 -2.83 31.91
N SER A 143 -3.80 -1.51 31.74
CA SER A 143 -5.07 -0.84 31.44
C SER A 143 -5.55 -1.13 30.02
N SER A 144 -4.67 -1.05 29.02
CA SER A 144 -5.05 -1.32 27.62
C SER A 144 -5.39 -2.79 27.40
N ILE A 145 -4.66 -3.71 28.04
CA ILE A 145 -4.96 -5.15 27.99
C ILE A 145 -6.33 -5.43 28.63
N ALA A 146 -6.59 -4.90 29.83
CA ALA A 146 -7.88 -5.09 30.48
C ALA A 146 -9.04 -4.54 29.62
N GLN A 147 -8.88 -3.36 29.03
CA GLN A 147 -9.91 -2.74 28.19
C GLN A 147 -10.15 -3.52 26.89
N ALA A 148 -9.10 -4.03 26.25
CA ALA A 148 -9.23 -4.85 25.05
C ALA A 148 -10.04 -6.12 25.34
N TYR A 149 -9.67 -6.86 26.39
CA TYR A 149 -10.37 -8.09 26.79
C TYR A 149 -11.81 -7.83 27.27
N ASN A 150 -12.06 -6.72 27.97
CA ASN A 150 -13.42 -6.32 28.35
C ASN A 150 -14.30 -6.05 27.13
N SER A 151 -13.74 -5.46 26.08
CA SER A 151 -14.48 -5.11 24.86
C SER A 151 -14.72 -6.33 23.98
N GLU A 152 -13.75 -7.25 23.92
CA GLU A 152 -13.79 -8.45 23.09
C GLU A 152 -14.61 -9.59 23.71
N TYR A 153 -14.44 -9.83 25.01
CA TYR A 153 -15.04 -10.97 25.73
C TYR A 153 -16.11 -10.55 26.74
N GLN A 154 -16.50 -9.26 26.78
CA GLN A 154 -17.53 -8.72 27.69
C GLN A 154 -17.23 -8.98 29.17
N LEU A 155 -15.94 -8.99 29.53
CA LEU A 155 -15.48 -9.20 30.91
C LEU A 155 -15.48 -7.89 31.72
N LYS A 156 -15.42 -8.01 33.04
CA LYS A 156 -15.27 -6.87 33.98
C LYS A 156 -13.88 -6.86 34.60
N LEU A 157 -12.83 -6.87 33.78
CA LEU A 157 -11.44 -6.84 34.25
C LEU A 157 -10.99 -5.43 34.61
N THR A 158 -10.18 -5.37 35.65
CA THR A 158 -9.41 -4.18 36.00
C THR A 158 -7.92 -4.49 35.91
N SER A 159 -7.10 -3.44 35.78
CA SER A 159 -5.64 -3.58 35.83
C SER A 159 -5.15 -4.24 37.12
N GLU A 160 -5.88 -4.04 38.22
CA GLU A 160 -5.65 -4.68 39.52
C GLU A 160 -5.90 -6.20 39.46
N SER A 161 -6.99 -6.64 38.83
CA SER A 161 -7.32 -8.07 38.68
C SER A 161 -6.23 -8.83 37.93
N ILE A 162 -5.75 -8.27 36.81
CA ILE A 162 -4.63 -8.86 36.04
C ILE A 162 -3.35 -8.86 36.88
N ARG A 163 -3.10 -7.79 37.63
CA ARG A 163 -1.92 -7.68 38.49
C ARG A 163 -1.90 -8.78 39.55
N GLN A 164 -3.02 -9.00 40.23
CA GLN A 164 -3.17 -10.02 41.27
C GLN A 164 -3.05 -11.43 40.71
N ALA A 165 -3.68 -11.71 39.57
CA ALA A 165 -3.58 -13.02 38.89
C ALA A 165 -2.13 -13.42 38.54
N ASN A 166 -1.31 -12.41 38.24
CA ASN A 166 0.10 -12.54 37.84
C ASN A 166 1.11 -12.20 38.94
N GLN A 167 0.65 -11.96 40.19
CA GLN A 167 1.50 -11.62 41.33
C GLN A 167 2.48 -10.46 41.07
N LEU A 168 2.05 -9.46 40.29
CA LEU A 168 2.89 -8.32 39.91
C LEU A 168 2.90 -7.24 41.01
N ALA A 169 4.07 -6.63 41.24
CA ALA A 169 4.20 -5.52 42.18
C ALA A 169 3.46 -4.26 41.67
N LYS A 170 2.98 -3.42 42.61
CA LYS A 170 2.31 -2.16 42.29
C LYS A 170 3.29 -1.22 41.56
N GLY A 171 3.01 -0.92 40.28
CA GLY A 171 3.85 -0.07 39.44
C GLY A 171 5.00 -0.79 38.71
N ALA A 172 5.05 -2.12 38.73
CA ALA A 172 6.02 -2.86 37.93
C ALA A 172 5.84 -2.59 36.43
N PRO A 173 6.90 -2.22 35.69
CA PRO A 173 6.82 -2.04 34.24
C PRO A 173 6.60 -3.38 33.54
N LEU A 174 5.69 -3.41 32.57
CA LEU A 174 5.47 -4.58 31.71
C LEU A 174 6.62 -4.70 30.70
N LYS A 175 7.11 -5.92 30.50
CA LYS A 175 8.15 -6.21 29.49
C LYS A 175 7.50 -6.81 28.26
N VAL A 176 7.92 -6.35 27.08
CA VAL A 176 7.50 -6.97 25.81
C VAL A 176 7.90 -8.44 25.80
N GLY A 177 6.98 -9.32 25.40
CA GLY A 177 7.15 -10.78 25.42
C GLY A 177 6.83 -11.44 26.77
N GLN A 178 6.45 -10.67 27.80
CA GLN A 178 6.00 -11.21 29.07
C GLN A 178 4.65 -11.92 28.91
N LYS A 179 4.54 -13.14 29.44
CA LYS A 179 3.28 -13.88 29.51
C LYS A 179 2.47 -13.39 30.72
N LEU A 180 1.21 -13.04 30.50
CA LEU A 180 0.25 -12.67 31.52
C LEU A 180 -0.97 -13.58 31.43
N ILE A 181 -1.47 -13.98 32.59
CA ILE A 181 -2.74 -14.68 32.74
C ILE A 181 -3.83 -13.64 32.97
N VAL A 182 -4.79 -13.59 32.06
CA VAL A 182 -5.95 -12.73 32.10
C VAL A 182 -7.11 -13.54 32.67
N PRO A 183 -7.55 -13.32 33.92
CA PRO A 183 -8.61 -14.12 34.54
C PRO A 183 -9.93 -14.00 33.75
N SER A 184 -10.70 -15.09 33.64
CA SER A 184 -11.97 -15.13 32.89
C SER A 184 -13.23 -15.19 33.77
N LYS A 185 -13.09 -15.01 35.10
CA LYS A 185 -14.19 -14.95 36.07
C LYS A 185 -14.38 -13.55 36.63
#